data_AF-A0A1V2Q6L9-F1
#
_entry.id   AF-A0A1V2Q6L9-F1
#
_cell.length_a   1.000
_cell.length_b   1.000
_cell.length_c   1.000
_cell.angle_alpha   90.00
_cell.angle_beta   90.00
_cell.angle_gamma   90.00
#
_symmetry.space_group_name_H-M   'P 1'
#
loop_
_entity.id
_entity.type
_entity.pdbx_description
1 polymer ?
#
loop_
_entity_poly.entity_id
_entity_poly.type
_entity_poly.pdbx_seq_one_letter_code
_entity_poly.pdbx_strand_id
1 'polypeptide(L)'
;MVIAWSLRPPEPSDTGAATSQDELRCGTTACRSVVKQEVGVDSVELVVGEGAGRIRTNGASGPNIFELTIASSGAAITDESLQCVDAEVGVCLVRGEVGGEVLGEVLVRRSGAWTRAQVPYVSSGSYLALLDVNQDAVADVVAVQRACPAGVDCAHWFAQVFSPAGGGGELGCTPMFPARESLPGWPEVTPDPSTLRQCGA
;
A
#
# COMPACT_ATOMS: atom_id res chain seq x y z
N MET A 1 63.96 39.68 27.34
CA MET A 1 62.67 39.15 27.82
C MET A 1 61.61 39.57 26.81
N VAL A 2 61.20 38.66 25.93
CA VAL A 2 60.15 38.86 24.91
C VAL A 2 59.33 37.58 24.90
N ILE A 3 58.04 37.67 25.23
CA ILE A 3 57.13 36.52 25.23
C ILE A 3 56.49 36.47 23.84
N ALA A 4 56.87 35.50 23.02
CA ALA A 4 56.22 35.23 21.75
C ALA A 4 54.99 34.33 21.99
N TRP A 5 53.81 34.83 21.68
CA TRP A 5 52.57 34.06 21.72
C TRP A 5 52.38 33.37 20.37
N SER A 6 52.50 32.04 20.33
CA SER A 6 52.08 31.25 19.17
C SER A 6 50.55 31.21 19.13
N LEU A 7 49.96 31.95 18.19
CA LEU A 7 48.56 31.77 17.81
C LEU A 7 48.47 30.49 16.97
N ARG A 8 47.91 29.44 17.57
CA ARG A 8 47.50 28.23 16.84
C ARG A 8 46.31 28.63 15.96
N PRO A 9 46.32 28.39 14.64
CA PRO A 9 45.13 28.58 13.81
C PRO A 9 44.00 27.71 14.39
N PRO A 10 42.74 28.19 14.43
CA PRO A 10 41.63 27.29 14.71
C PRO A 10 41.65 26.20 13.64
N GLU A 11 41.61 24.94 14.09
CA GLU A 11 41.41 23.81 13.17
C GLU A 11 40.14 24.11 12.36
N PRO A 12 40.12 23.83 11.05
CA PRO A 12 38.87 23.84 10.33
C PRO A 12 37.97 22.84 11.05
N SER A 13 36.91 23.35 11.69
CA SER A 13 35.82 22.52 12.16
C SER A 13 35.27 21.84 10.92
N ASP A 14 35.75 20.62 10.69
CA ASP A 14 35.22 19.72 9.68
C ASP A 14 33.82 19.33 10.17
N THR A 15 32.89 20.27 10.00
CA THR A 15 31.47 19.97 9.95
C THR A 15 31.23 19.34 8.59
N GLY A 16 31.95 18.24 8.32
CA GLY A 16 31.40 17.16 7.56
C GLY A 16 30.22 16.69 8.38
N ALA A 17 29.08 17.35 8.18
CA ALA A 17 27.81 16.67 8.33
C ALA A 17 28.01 15.37 7.55
N ALA A 18 28.16 14.27 8.29
CA ALA A 18 28.08 12.96 7.71
C ALA A 18 26.79 13.00 6.91
N THR A 19 26.90 13.06 5.59
CA THR A 19 25.77 12.88 4.71
C THR A 19 25.18 11.57 5.17
N SER A 20 23.98 11.62 5.75
CA SER A 20 23.31 10.44 6.27
C SER A 20 23.35 9.41 5.16
N GLN A 21 24.14 8.36 5.34
CA GLN A 21 24.42 7.32 4.36
C GLN A 21 23.17 6.48 4.01
N ASP A 22 21.99 6.93 4.44
CA ASP A 22 20.73 6.22 4.42
C ASP A 22 19.55 7.14 4.03
N GLU A 23 19.82 8.24 3.32
CA GLU A 23 18.74 8.99 2.67
C GLU A 23 18.21 8.16 1.51
N LEU A 24 17.14 7.39 1.79
CA LEU A 24 16.45 6.57 0.81
C LEU A 24 16.12 7.40 -0.43
N ARG A 25 16.56 6.95 -1.60
CA ARG A 25 16.35 7.66 -2.88
C ARG A 25 15.10 7.14 -3.57
N CYS A 26 14.31 8.04 -4.13
CA CYS A 26 13.14 7.75 -4.95
C CYS A 26 13.38 8.31 -6.36
N GLY A 27 14.05 7.49 -7.18
CA GLY A 27 14.59 7.93 -8.46
C GLY A 27 15.91 8.67 -8.25
N THR A 28 16.01 9.88 -8.78
CA THR A 28 17.18 10.78 -8.68
C THR A 28 17.18 11.62 -7.39
N THR A 29 16.03 11.72 -6.70
CA THR A 29 15.83 12.59 -5.55
C THR A 29 15.71 11.81 -4.25
N ALA A 30 15.82 12.50 -3.12
CA ALA A 30 15.48 11.93 -1.82
C ALA A 30 13.99 11.57 -1.76
N CYS A 31 13.67 10.44 -1.15
CA CYS A 31 12.29 10.08 -0.88
C CYS A 31 11.70 11.03 0.17
N ARG A 32 10.48 11.52 -0.08
CA ARG A 32 9.66 12.28 0.86
C ARG A 32 8.58 11.38 1.43
N SER A 33 8.36 11.43 2.75
CA SER A 33 7.21 10.79 3.39
C SER A 33 5.89 11.34 2.86
N VAL A 34 4.97 10.43 2.56
CA VAL A 34 3.58 10.74 2.20
C VAL A 34 2.67 10.43 3.38
N VAL A 35 2.70 9.18 3.85
CA VAL A 35 1.89 8.70 4.98
C VAL A 35 2.63 7.60 5.71
N LYS A 36 2.46 7.58 7.03
CA LYS A 36 2.99 6.56 7.92
C LYS A 36 1.86 6.05 8.81
N GLN A 37 1.74 4.73 8.95
CA GLN A 37 0.82 4.09 9.88
C GLN A 37 1.58 3.14 10.79
N GLU A 38 1.15 3.08 12.05
CA GLU A 38 1.63 2.10 13.03
C GLU A 38 0.73 0.87 12.97
N VAL A 39 1.33 -0.31 13.00
CA VAL A 39 0.67 -1.62 12.99
C VAL A 39 1.25 -2.40 14.16
N GLY A 40 0.59 -2.36 15.31
CA GLY A 40 1.13 -2.90 16.55
C GLY A 40 2.40 -2.17 16.96
N VAL A 41 3.53 -2.90 16.99
CA VAL A 41 4.86 -2.34 17.29
C VAL A 41 5.68 -1.97 16.05
N ASP A 42 5.15 -2.25 14.86
CA ASP A 42 5.79 -1.94 13.60
C ASP A 42 5.21 -0.67 13.01
N SER A 43 5.91 -0.10 12.03
CA SER A 43 5.40 0.97 11.19
C SER A 43 5.54 0.66 9.71
N VAL A 44 4.60 1.18 8.92
CA VAL A 44 4.58 1.13 7.46
C VAL A 44 4.45 2.54 6.93
N GLU A 45 5.37 2.95 6.06
CA GLU A 45 5.47 4.31 5.54
C GLU A 45 5.58 4.29 4.03
N LEU A 46 4.74 5.08 3.36
CA LEU A 46 4.86 5.38 1.95
C LEU A 46 5.75 6.58 1.76
N VAL A 47 6.78 6.41 0.95
CA VAL A 47 7.68 7.49 0.57
C VAL A 47 7.77 7.57 -0.95
N VAL A 48 7.80 8.79 -1.49
CA VAL A 48 7.79 9.03 -2.94
C VAL A 48 8.81 10.09 -3.34
N GLY A 49 9.20 10.06 -4.60
CA GLY A 49 10.07 11.05 -5.23
C GLY A 49 9.75 11.18 -6.71
N GLU A 50 10.76 11.47 -7.53
CA GLU A 50 10.58 11.72 -8.96
C GLU A 50 10.20 10.43 -9.72
N GLY A 51 8.90 10.17 -9.85
CA GLY A 51 8.35 9.03 -10.60
C GLY A 51 8.55 7.66 -9.96
N ALA A 52 9.08 7.61 -8.73
CA ALA A 52 9.32 6.38 -8.00
C ALA A 52 8.78 6.48 -6.57
N GLY A 53 8.32 5.35 -6.04
CA GLY A 53 7.89 5.24 -4.66
C GLY A 53 8.49 4.01 -3.98
N ARG A 54 8.51 4.03 -2.66
CA ARG A 54 8.90 2.89 -1.82
C ARG A 54 7.96 2.77 -0.65
N ILE A 55 7.84 1.54 -0.14
CA ILE A 55 7.27 1.26 1.16
C ILE A 55 8.42 0.96 2.11
N ARG A 56 8.56 1.78 3.15
CA ARG A 56 9.48 1.52 4.25
C ARG A 56 8.69 0.90 5.39
N THR A 57 9.10 -0.28 5.81
CA THR A 57 8.61 -0.89 7.04
C THR A 57 9.70 -0.82 8.09
N ASN A 58 9.33 -0.65 9.35
CA ASN A 58 10.24 -0.75 10.48
C ASN A 58 9.54 -1.56 11.56
N GLY A 59 10.11 -2.70 11.95
CA GLY A 59 9.46 -3.61 12.88
C GLY A 59 10.44 -4.50 13.62
N ALA A 60 9.91 -5.49 14.33
CA ALA A 60 10.73 -6.42 15.13
C ALA A 60 11.82 -7.14 14.32
N SER A 61 11.59 -7.42 13.04
CA SER A 61 12.57 -8.00 12.12
C SER A 61 13.55 -7.00 11.50
N GLY A 62 13.50 -5.74 11.91
CA GLY A 62 14.30 -4.64 11.36
C GLY A 62 13.62 -3.89 10.22
N PRO A 63 14.30 -2.87 9.66
CA PRO A 63 13.76 -2.10 8.55
C PRO A 63 13.77 -2.90 7.25
N ASN A 64 12.69 -2.84 6.48
CA ASN A 64 12.64 -3.37 5.10
C ASN A 64 12.14 -2.29 4.15
N ILE A 65 12.63 -2.34 2.91
CA ILE A 65 12.24 -1.43 1.84
C ILE A 65 11.68 -2.26 0.69
N PHE A 66 10.49 -1.90 0.22
CA PHE A 66 9.85 -2.47 -0.96
C PHE A 66 9.70 -1.39 -2.03
N GLU A 67 10.00 -1.71 -3.29
CA GLU A 67 9.73 -0.80 -4.42
C GLU A 67 8.22 -0.71 -4.66
N LEU A 68 7.64 0.49 -4.64
CA LEU A 68 6.20 0.71 -4.87
C LEU A 68 5.90 0.64 -6.37
N THR A 69 5.35 -0.48 -6.83
CA THR A 69 5.22 -0.74 -8.28
C THR A 69 4.09 0.07 -8.89
N ILE A 70 3.00 0.30 -8.15
CA ILE A 70 1.86 1.08 -8.64
C ILE A 70 2.24 2.54 -8.93
N ALA A 71 3.20 3.12 -8.18
CA ALA A 71 3.71 4.47 -8.46
C ALA A 71 4.48 4.51 -9.79
N SER A 72 5.28 3.48 -10.08
CA SER A 72 5.96 3.32 -11.37
C SER A 72 4.98 3.11 -12.53
N SER A 73 3.78 2.61 -12.25
CA SER A 73 2.66 2.51 -13.21
C SER A 73 1.88 3.82 -13.36
N GLY A 74 2.28 4.90 -12.68
CA GLY A 74 1.63 6.21 -12.77
C GLY A 74 0.46 6.42 -11.81
N ALA A 75 0.25 5.52 -10.84
CA ALA A 75 -0.77 5.71 -9.83
C ALA A 75 -0.48 6.93 -8.96
N ALA A 76 -1.50 7.76 -8.71
CA ALA A 76 -1.41 8.88 -7.79
C ALA A 76 -1.31 8.36 -6.35
N ILE A 77 -0.21 8.72 -5.67
CA ILE A 77 0.05 8.35 -4.27
C ILE A 77 -0.18 9.55 -3.36
N THR A 78 -1.14 9.43 -2.45
CA THR A 78 -1.56 10.46 -1.50
C THR A 78 -1.51 9.93 -0.07
N ASP A 79 -1.92 10.74 0.90
CA ASP A 79 -2.08 10.34 2.30
C ASP A 79 -3.16 9.27 2.52
N GLU A 80 -4.12 9.15 1.61
CA GLU A 80 -5.18 8.14 1.61
C GLU A 80 -4.76 6.81 0.93
N SER A 81 -3.55 6.77 0.37
CA SER A 81 -3.02 5.59 -0.32
C SER A 81 -2.62 4.45 0.59
N LEU A 82 -2.53 4.64 1.90
CA LEU A 82 -2.17 3.59 2.84
C LEU A 82 -3.37 3.22 3.71
N GLN A 83 -3.69 1.93 3.77
CA GLN A 83 -4.64 1.37 4.73
C GLN A 83 -4.00 0.15 5.38
N CYS A 84 -3.81 0.18 6.70
CA CYS A 84 -3.30 -0.96 7.46
C CYS A 84 -4.33 -1.44 8.49
N VAL A 85 -4.35 -2.75 8.71
CA VAL A 85 -5.11 -3.41 9.77
C VAL A 85 -4.11 -4.12 10.70
N ASP A 86 -4.16 -3.76 11.98
CA ASP A 86 -3.37 -4.42 13.02
C ASP A 86 -4.11 -5.64 13.57
N ALA A 87 -3.50 -6.80 13.36
CA ALA A 87 -3.98 -8.10 13.81
C ALA A 87 -2.77 -9.04 13.98
N GLU A 88 -3.03 -10.28 14.42
CA GLU A 88 -2.02 -11.34 14.48
C GLU A 88 -1.31 -11.51 13.12
N VAL A 89 -2.09 -11.46 12.03
CA VAL A 89 -1.61 -11.30 10.67
C VAL A 89 -1.92 -9.87 10.22
N GLY A 90 -0.93 -8.98 10.32
CA GLY A 90 -1.08 -7.59 9.90
C GLY A 90 -1.15 -7.47 8.37
N VAL A 91 -2.02 -6.62 7.85
CA VAL A 91 -2.19 -6.41 6.41
C VAL A 91 -2.18 -4.93 6.11
N CYS A 92 -1.37 -4.50 5.14
CA CYS A 92 -1.39 -3.15 4.61
C CYS A 92 -1.67 -3.19 3.11
N LEU A 93 -2.67 -2.44 2.69
CA LEU A 93 -2.96 -2.15 1.30
C LEU A 93 -2.38 -0.78 0.97
N VAL A 94 -1.60 -0.74 -0.10
CA VAL A 94 -1.17 0.49 -0.74
C VAL A 94 -1.94 0.63 -2.04
N ARG A 95 -2.63 1.75 -2.24
CA ARG A 95 -3.52 1.97 -3.40
C ARG A 95 -3.36 3.35 -4.02
N GLY A 96 -3.65 3.47 -5.31
CA GLY A 96 -3.63 4.75 -6.00
C GLY A 96 -4.39 4.70 -7.32
N GLU A 97 -4.92 5.85 -7.74
CA GLU A 97 -5.70 5.98 -8.96
C GLU A 97 -4.81 6.17 -10.20
N VAL A 98 -5.14 5.49 -11.29
CA VAL A 98 -4.53 5.68 -12.62
C VAL A 98 -5.57 5.37 -13.70
N GLY A 99 -5.72 6.27 -14.68
CA GLY A 99 -6.57 6.00 -15.85
C GLY A 99 -8.04 5.67 -15.56
N GLY A 100 -8.58 6.06 -14.39
CA GLY A 100 -9.95 5.72 -13.96
C GLY A 100 -10.09 4.37 -13.23
N GLU A 101 -8.97 3.70 -12.96
CA GLU A 101 -8.89 2.49 -12.13
C GLU A 101 -8.12 2.80 -10.83
N VAL A 102 -8.28 1.93 -9.83
CA VAL A 102 -7.45 1.93 -8.63
C VAL A 102 -6.54 0.70 -8.67
N LEU A 103 -5.23 0.92 -8.66
CA LEU A 103 -4.24 -0.15 -8.48
C LEU A 103 -3.92 -0.30 -7.01
N GLY A 104 -3.59 -1.51 -6.58
CA GLY A 104 -3.07 -1.75 -5.24
C GLY A 104 -2.04 -2.86 -5.14
N GLU A 105 -1.21 -2.77 -4.12
CA GLU A 105 -0.27 -3.79 -3.69
C GLU A 105 -0.43 -4.02 -2.20
N VAL A 106 -0.27 -5.26 -1.75
CA VAL A 106 -0.48 -5.64 -0.35
C VAL A 106 0.81 -6.12 0.28
N LEU A 107 1.05 -5.66 1.51
CA LEU A 107 2.03 -6.24 2.41
C LEU A 107 1.33 -7.03 3.51
N VAL A 108 1.88 -8.20 3.84
CA VAL A 108 1.39 -9.08 4.89
C VAL A 108 2.50 -9.29 5.92
N ARG A 109 2.20 -9.02 7.19
CA ARG A 109 3.06 -9.31 8.32
C ARG A 109 2.72 -10.67 8.92
N ARG A 110 3.72 -11.54 9.00
CA ARG A 110 3.63 -12.81 9.73
C ARG A 110 4.85 -12.96 10.63
N SER A 111 4.62 -13.29 11.90
CA SER A 111 5.70 -13.49 12.87
C SER A 111 6.72 -12.34 12.92
N GLY A 112 6.23 -11.10 12.79
CA GLY A 112 7.06 -9.87 12.79
C GLY A 112 7.73 -9.51 11.46
N ALA A 113 7.66 -10.37 10.44
CA ALA A 113 8.26 -10.11 9.14
C ALA A 113 7.21 -9.66 8.11
N TRP A 114 7.49 -8.56 7.41
CA TRP A 114 6.67 -8.05 6.31
C TRP A 114 7.08 -8.71 4.99
N THR A 115 6.08 -9.12 4.22
CA THR A 115 6.26 -9.70 2.89
C THR A 115 5.23 -9.12 1.92
N ARG A 116 5.58 -9.04 0.64
CA ARG A 116 4.66 -8.58 -0.41
C ARG A 116 3.78 -9.73 -0.90
N ALA A 117 2.47 -9.50 -1.02
CA ALA A 117 1.58 -10.39 -1.74
C ALA A 117 1.95 -10.41 -3.24
N GLN A 118 1.90 -11.57 -3.87
CA GLN A 118 2.52 -11.77 -5.19
C GLN A 118 1.80 -11.06 -6.35
N VAL A 119 0.51 -10.75 -6.19
CA VAL A 119 -0.32 -10.19 -7.26
C VAL A 119 -0.71 -8.74 -6.97
N PRO A 120 -0.63 -7.84 -7.97
CA PRO A 120 -1.25 -6.54 -7.87
C PRO A 120 -2.78 -6.70 -7.91
N TYR A 121 -3.47 -5.82 -7.20
CA TYR A 121 -4.92 -5.72 -7.18
C TYR A 121 -5.36 -4.56 -8.07
N VAL A 122 -6.46 -4.73 -8.78
CA VAL A 122 -7.01 -3.70 -9.67
C VAL A 122 -8.48 -3.56 -9.33
N SER A 123 -8.98 -2.33 -9.36
CA SER A 123 -10.39 -2.03 -9.21
C SER A 123 -10.83 -1.09 -10.33
N SER A 124 -11.79 -1.54 -11.14
CA SER A 124 -12.36 -0.76 -12.24
C SER A 124 -13.53 0.14 -11.81
N GLY A 125 -13.99 -0.01 -10.56
CA GLY A 125 -14.73 0.99 -9.79
C GLY A 125 -13.83 1.59 -8.72
N SER A 126 -14.03 2.84 -8.36
CA SER A 126 -13.18 3.64 -7.44
C SER A 126 -13.02 3.11 -6.00
N TYR A 127 -13.32 1.84 -5.71
CA TYR A 127 -13.27 1.24 -4.39
C TYR A 127 -12.33 0.03 -4.37
N LEU A 128 -11.19 0.17 -3.69
CA LEU A 128 -10.24 -0.89 -3.39
C LEU A 128 -9.81 -0.75 -1.93
N ALA A 129 -10.25 -1.62 -1.03
CA ALA A 129 -10.01 -1.46 0.41
C ALA A 129 -9.74 -2.78 1.14
N LEU A 130 -9.28 -2.68 2.39
CA LEU A 130 -9.19 -3.80 3.32
C LEU A 130 -10.46 -3.95 4.15
N LEU A 131 -10.94 -5.19 4.27
CA LEU A 131 -12.07 -5.59 5.13
C LEU A 131 -11.90 -7.08 5.49
N ASP A 132 -12.12 -7.47 6.75
CA ASP A 132 -12.24 -8.89 7.14
C ASP A 132 -13.64 -9.39 6.74
N VAL A 133 -13.76 -10.02 5.57
CA VAL A 133 -15.06 -10.39 4.98
C VAL A 133 -15.54 -11.72 5.53
N ASN A 134 -14.63 -12.68 5.70
CA ASN A 134 -14.95 -14.04 6.16
C ASN A 134 -14.90 -14.20 7.69
N GLN A 135 -14.57 -13.13 8.43
CA GLN A 135 -14.48 -13.08 9.89
C GLN A 135 -13.41 -14.01 10.47
N ASP A 136 -12.29 -14.19 9.75
CA ASP A 136 -11.16 -14.99 10.19
C ASP A 136 -10.08 -14.17 10.95
N ALA A 137 -10.38 -12.90 11.24
CA ALA A 137 -9.51 -11.92 11.89
C ALA A 137 -8.31 -11.48 11.03
N VAL A 138 -8.32 -11.77 9.73
CA VAL A 138 -7.34 -11.28 8.76
C VAL A 138 -8.04 -10.45 7.70
N ALA A 139 -7.47 -9.28 7.39
CA ALA A 139 -8.10 -8.42 6.40
C ALA A 139 -7.96 -8.98 4.97
N ASP A 140 -9.08 -9.00 4.26
CA ASP A 140 -9.18 -9.32 2.84
C ASP A 140 -9.11 -8.04 1.99
N VAL A 141 -8.78 -8.19 0.71
CA VAL A 141 -8.86 -7.11 -0.27
C VAL A 141 -10.22 -7.17 -0.95
N VAL A 142 -10.97 -6.07 -0.91
CA VAL A 142 -12.24 -5.90 -1.63
C VAL A 142 -12.02 -4.91 -2.77
N ALA A 143 -12.23 -5.37 -4.00
CA ALA A 143 -12.13 -4.58 -5.23
C ALA A 143 -13.47 -4.51 -5.94
N VAL A 144 -13.93 -3.32 -6.32
CA VAL A 144 -15.15 -3.17 -7.12
C VAL A 144 -14.82 -3.28 -8.60
N GLN A 145 -15.44 -4.24 -9.26
CA GLN A 145 -15.26 -4.49 -10.67
C GLN A 145 -16.49 -4.15 -11.49
N ARG A 146 -16.24 -3.69 -12.70
CA ARG A 146 -17.23 -3.58 -13.77
C ARG A 146 -17.27 -4.88 -14.54
N ALA A 147 -18.46 -5.46 -14.71
CA ALA A 147 -18.65 -6.66 -15.51
C ALA A 147 -18.89 -6.27 -16.97
N CYS A 148 -17.89 -6.50 -17.83
CA CYS A 148 -18.02 -6.28 -19.28
C CYS A 148 -17.38 -7.37 -20.14
N PRO A 149 -18.06 -7.81 -21.22
CA PRO A 149 -17.37 -8.28 -22.41
C PRO A 149 -16.55 -7.13 -23.02
N ALA A 150 -15.37 -7.43 -23.56
CA ALA A 150 -14.53 -6.43 -24.22
C ALA A 150 -15.31 -5.70 -25.34
N GLY A 151 -15.27 -4.37 -25.36
CA GLY A 151 -15.86 -3.54 -26.43
C GLY A 151 -17.34 -3.19 -26.27
N VAL A 152 -17.96 -3.46 -25.11
CA VAL A 152 -19.35 -3.07 -24.79
C VAL A 152 -19.34 -2.12 -23.60
N ASP A 153 -20.25 -1.14 -23.61
CA ASP A 153 -20.51 -0.29 -22.44
C ASP A 153 -21.45 -1.03 -21.48
N CYS A 154 -20.98 -1.37 -20.29
CA CYS A 154 -21.75 -2.15 -19.32
C CYS A 154 -21.91 -1.41 -18.01
N ALA A 155 -23.16 -1.47 -17.52
CA ALA A 155 -23.59 -0.85 -16.28
C ALA A 155 -23.53 -1.82 -15.07
N HIS A 156 -23.03 -3.04 -15.23
CA HIS A 156 -23.04 -4.03 -14.14
C HIS A 156 -21.77 -3.98 -13.30
N TRP A 157 -21.94 -4.17 -12.00
CA TRP A 157 -20.89 -4.06 -11.00
C TRP A 157 -20.92 -5.23 -10.02
N PHE A 158 -19.78 -5.63 -9.50
CA PHE A 158 -19.65 -6.63 -8.44
C PHE A 158 -18.45 -6.30 -7.56
N ALA A 159 -18.42 -6.84 -6.35
CA ALA A 159 -17.22 -6.82 -5.52
C ALA A 159 -16.50 -8.17 -5.65
N GLN A 160 -15.20 -8.12 -5.90
CA GLN A 160 -14.29 -9.26 -5.90
C GLN A 160 -13.47 -9.22 -4.62
N VAL A 161 -13.40 -10.35 -3.92
CA VAL A 161 -12.75 -10.47 -2.62
C VAL A 161 -11.58 -11.43 -2.71
N PHE A 162 -10.43 -11.03 -2.15
CA PHE A 162 -9.20 -11.81 -2.15
C PHE A 162 -8.64 -11.94 -0.73
N SER A 163 -8.12 -13.12 -0.38
CA SER A 163 -7.39 -13.32 0.87
C SER A 163 -5.88 -13.25 0.61
N PRO A 164 -5.20 -12.11 0.87
CA PRO A 164 -3.77 -11.96 0.63
C PRO A 164 -2.95 -12.89 1.53
N ALA A 165 -3.43 -13.14 2.75
CA ALA A 165 -2.80 -14.01 3.72
C ALA A 165 -2.75 -15.48 3.26
N GLY A 166 -3.79 -15.97 2.58
CA GLY A 166 -3.86 -17.33 2.03
C GLY A 166 -3.01 -17.57 0.77
N GLY A 167 -2.09 -16.66 0.42
CA GLY A 167 -1.32 -16.73 -0.83
C GLY A 167 -1.93 -15.92 -1.98
N GLY A 168 -2.87 -15.01 -1.70
CA GLY A 168 -3.51 -14.15 -2.69
C GLY A 168 -4.67 -14.80 -3.45
N GLY A 169 -5.24 -15.88 -2.89
CA GLY A 169 -6.38 -16.57 -3.49
C GLY A 169 -7.65 -15.70 -3.50
N GLU A 170 -8.44 -15.81 -4.57
CA GLU A 170 -9.78 -15.25 -4.64
C GLU A 170 -10.72 -16.01 -3.70
N LEU A 171 -11.41 -15.28 -2.81
CA LEU A 171 -12.50 -15.82 -1.98
C LEU A 171 -13.82 -15.89 -2.75
N GLY A 172 -14.03 -14.95 -3.68
CA GLY A 172 -15.12 -14.97 -4.64
C GLY A 172 -15.63 -13.59 -4.99
N CYS A 173 -16.74 -13.57 -5.73
CA CYS A 173 -17.45 -12.39 -6.18
C CYS A 173 -18.86 -12.33 -5.61
N THR A 174 -19.35 -11.13 -5.32
CA THR A 174 -20.77 -10.89 -5.08
C THR A 174 -21.59 -11.13 -6.36
N PRO A 175 -22.93 -11.24 -6.26
CA PRO A 175 -23.80 -11.08 -7.44
C PRO A 175 -23.53 -9.78 -8.20
N MET A 176 -23.94 -9.72 -9.46
CA MET A 176 -23.88 -8.50 -10.26
C MET A 176 -25.03 -7.55 -9.90
N PHE A 177 -24.71 -6.26 -9.83
CA PHE A 177 -25.64 -5.18 -9.56
C PHE A 177 -25.72 -4.23 -10.76
N PRO A 178 -26.90 -3.67 -11.09
CA PRO A 178 -27.09 -2.82 -12.28
C PRO A 178 -26.51 -1.41 -12.14
N ALA A 179 -26.02 -1.05 -10.96
CA ALA A 179 -25.35 0.20 -10.67
C ALA A 179 -24.38 -0.03 -9.51
N ARG A 180 -23.30 0.75 -9.47
CA ARG A 180 -22.27 0.65 -8.44
C ARG A 180 -22.84 1.01 -7.07
N GLU A 181 -23.72 2.00 -7.04
CA GLU A 181 -24.41 2.49 -5.84
C GLU A 181 -25.38 1.46 -5.25
N SER A 182 -25.69 0.39 -5.99
CA SER A 182 -26.51 -0.73 -5.52
C SER A 182 -25.67 -1.82 -4.83
N LEU A 183 -24.34 -1.69 -4.78
CA LEU A 183 -23.49 -2.62 -4.03
C LEU A 183 -23.76 -2.50 -2.52
N PRO A 184 -23.84 -3.63 -1.79
CA PRO A 184 -23.99 -3.60 -0.34
C PRO A 184 -22.90 -2.76 0.34
N GLY A 185 -23.31 -1.79 1.18
CA GLY A 185 -22.40 -0.92 1.94
C GLY A 185 -21.93 0.35 1.22
N TRP A 186 -22.24 0.53 -0.07
CA TRP A 186 -21.75 1.68 -0.85
C TRP A 186 -21.93 3.03 -0.12
N PRO A 187 -20.90 3.91 -0.05
CA PRO A 187 -19.60 3.86 -0.75
C PRO A 187 -18.52 2.99 -0.08
N GLU A 188 -18.78 2.45 1.10
CA GLU A 188 -17.87 1.55 1.82
C GLU A 188 -18.35 0.12 1.66
N VAL A 189 -17.97 -0.52 0.55
CA VAL A 189 -18.54 -1.83 0.17
C VAL A 189 -18.26 -2.88 1.23
N THR A 190 -19.32 -3.55 1.70
CA THR A 190 -19.28 -4.62 2.70
C THR A 190 -19.91 -5.90 2.13
N PRO A 191 -19.13 -6.72 1.39
CA PRO A 191 -19.64 -7.98 0.85
C PRO A 191 -20.09 -8.93 1.97
N ASP A 192 -21.19 -9.63 1.77
CA ASP A 192 -21.62 -10.71 2.66
C ASP A 192 -20.92 -12.02 2.21
N PRO A 193 -20.10 -12.66 3.06
CA PRO A 193 -19.37 -13.87 2.72
C PRO A 193 -20.29 -15.01 2.22
N SER A 194 -21.53 -15.09 2.70
CA SER A 194 -22.50 -16.10 2.28
C SER A 194 -22.97 -15.94 0.83
N THR A 195 -22.79 -14.74 0.26
CA THR A 195 -23.17 -14.40 -1.12
C THR A 195 -22.04 -14.59 -2.12
N LEU A 196 -20.80 -14.80 -1.65
CA LEU A 196 -19.64 -14.97 -2.53
C LEU A 196 -19.75 -16.26 -3.34
N ARG A 197 -19.45 -16.15 -4.63
CA ARG A 197 -19.40 -17.27 -5.59
C ARG A 197 -18.09 -17.20 -6.36
N GLN A 198 -17.75 -18.26 -7.10
CA GLN A 198 -16.61 -18.22 -8.01
C GLN A 198 -16.76 -17.05 -9.01
N CYS A 199 -15.72 -16.25 -9.19
CA CYS A 199 -15.79 -15.14 -10.15
C CYS A 199 -15.79 -15.65 -11.60
N GLY A 200 -16.56 -14.99 -12.45
CA GLY A 200 -16.73 -15.38 -13.85
C GLY A 200 -17.61 -16.61 -14.10
N ALA A 201 -18.30 -17.10 -13.06
CA ALA A 201 -19.37 -18.09 -13.17
C ALA A 201 -20.68 -17.48 -13.68
#